data_AF-A0A2V0N2K9-F1
#
_entry.id   AF-A0A2V0N2K9-F1
#
_cell.length_a   1.000
_cell.length_b   1.000
_cell.length_c   1.000
_cell.angle_alpha   90.00
_cell.angle_beta   90.00
_cell.angle_gamma   90.00
#
_symmetry.space_group_name_H-M   'P 1'
#
loop_
_entity.id
_entity.type
_entity.pdbx_description
1 polymer ?
#
loop_
_entity_poly.entity_id
_entity_poly.type
_entity_poly.pdbx_seq_one_letter_code
_entity_poly.pdbx_strand_id
1 'polypeptide(L)'
;MLSSAEIQAIPEDPEVRNLFNWHAVEELEHKSVAFDVYRAVGGPEWLRIRVMAVMYALTIPVVTIGVLLSIATDPWGWRPITVARQTWALFCSPLVKGLMADLRKYMRAGFHPDDIDTDWLVQQWRQELFRTEGALVGHLK
;
A
#
# COMPACT_ATOMS: atom_id res chain seq x y z
N MET A 1 5.46 0.01 -0.78
CA MET A 1 6.04 0.92 0.23
C MET A 1 7.55 0.72 0.36
N LEU A 2 8.00 -0.47 0.78
CA LEU A 2 9.41 -0.78 1.02
C LEU A 2 10.33 -0.71 -0.22
N SER A 3 9.78 -0.91 -1.42
CA SER A 3 10.53 -0.91 -2.68
C SER A 3 10.48 0.42 -3.46
N SER A 4 9.71 1.41 -3.00
CA SER A 4 9.48 2.67 -3.73
C SER A 4 10.13 3.84 -3.01
N ALA A 5 11.17 4.41 -3.60
CA ALA A 5 11.84 5.60 -3.09
C ALA A 5 10.89 6.81 -2.98
N GLU A 6 9.92 6.92 -3.89
CA GLU A 6 8.91 7.98 -3.86
C GLU A 6 8.03 7.88 -2.61
N ILE A 7 7.60 6.66 -2.24
CA ILE A 7 6.78 6.44 -1.05
C ILE A 7 7.60 6.63 0.24
N GLN A 8 8.87 6.22 0.22
CA GLN A 8 9.80 6.41 1.35
C GLN A 8 10.09 7.89 1.65
N ALA A 9 9.88 8.78 0.68
CA ALA A 9 10.08 10.23 0.82
C ALA A 9 8.84 10.97 1.36
N ILE A 10 7.69 10.30 1.51
CA ILE A 10 6.45 10.94 1.98
C ILE A 10 6.53 11.35 3.46
N PRO A 11 6.97 10.48 4.41
CA PRO A 11 7.11 10.89 5.79
C PRO A 11 8.36 11.76 5.96
N GLU A 12 8.20 12.99 6.44
CA GLU A 12 9.31 13.90 6.74
C GLU A 12 10.08 13.48 8.02
N ASP A 13 9.36 12.91 8.99
CA ASP A 13 9.94 12.44 10.26
C ASP A 13 10.54 11.03 10.10
N PRO A 14 11.85 10.85 10.38
CA PRO A 14 12.52 9.55 10.34
C PRO A 14 11.90 8.48 11.25
N GLU A 15 11.38 8.84 12.43
CA GLU A 15 10.77 7.88 13.35
C GLU A 15 9.45 7.35 12.81
N VAL A 16 8.61 8.23 12.26
CA VAL A 16 7.35 7.85 11.60
C VAL A 16 7.63 6.95 10.39
N ARG A 17 8.67 7.28 9.60
CA ARG A 17 9.10 6.44 8.49
C ARG A 17 9.52 5.05 8.94
N ASN A 18 10.31 4.96 10.02
CA ASN A 18 10.76 3.69 10.58
C ASN A 18 9.59 2.86 11.12
N LEU A 19 8.61 3.49 11.77
CA LEU A 19 7.39 2.83 12.23
C LEU A 19 6.60 2.21 11.08
N PHE A 20 6.42 2.95 9.98
CA PHE A 20 5.73 2.38 8.82
C PHE A 20 6.53 1.29 8.13
N ASN A 21 7.87 1.42 8.05
CA ASN A 21 8.71 0.39 7.47
C ASN A 21 8.68 -0.89 8.31
N TRP A 22 8.68 -0.77 9.63
CA TRP A 22 8.50 -1.89 10.54
C TRP A 22 7.15 -2.60 10.31
N HIS A 23 6.03 -1.86 10.35
CA HIS A 23 4.71 -2.44 10.08
C HIS A 23 4.65 -3.10 8.69
N ALA A 24 5.21 -2.47 7.66
CA ALA A 24 5.21 -3.04 6.32
C ALA A 24 6.01 -4.34 6.23
N VAL A 25 7.07 -4.51 7.02
CA VAL A 25 7.81 -5.78 7.13
C VAL A 25 6.96 -6.83 7.83
N GLU A 26 6.34 -6.50 8.97
CA GLU A 26 5.47 -7.43 9.71
C GLU A 26 4.29 -7.93 8.85
N GLU A 27 3.63 -7.04 8.12
CA GLU A 27 2.54 -7.38 7.20
C GLU A 27 3.00 -8.29 6.06
N LEU A 28 4.25 -8.14 5.58
CA LEU A 28 4.83 -9.04 4.58
C LEU A 28 5.16 -10.42 5.14
N GLU A 29 5.60 -10.50 6.40
CA GLU A 29 5.86 -11.78 7.07
C GLU A 29 4.57 -12.55 7.32
N HIS A 30 3.45 -11.86 7.57
CA HIS A 30 2.15 -12.48 7.85
C HIS A 30 1.22 -12.60 6.62
N LYS A 31 1.65 -12.17 5.43
CA LYS A 31 0.79 -12.08 4.22
C LYS A 31 0.12 -13.41 3.83
N SER A 32 0.82 -14.53 3.96
CA SER A 32 0.34 -15.86 3.56
C SER A 32 -0.58 -16.47 4.61
N VAL A 33 -0.31 -16.22 5.89
CA VAL A 33 -1.06 -16.77 7.03
C VAL A 33 -2.56 -16.45 6.92
N ALA A 34 -2.92 -15.19 6.65
CA ALA A 34 -4.33 -14.79 6.52
C ALA A 34 -5.01 -15.46 5.31
N PHE A 35 -4.28 -15.61 4.20
CA PHE A 35 -4.77 -16.25 3.00
C PHE A 35 -4.96 -17.76 3.20
N ASP A 36 -4.02 -18.43 3.84
CA ASP A 36 -4.07 -19.85 4.15
C ASP A 36 -5.23 -20.18 5.08
N VAL A 37 -5.46 -19.37 6.12
CA VAL A 37 -6.62 -19.53 7.00
C VAL A 37 -7.92 -19.40 6.21
N TYR A 38 -8.03 -18.40 5.33
CA TYR A 38 -9.21 -18.23 4.47
C TYR A 38 -9.46 -19.44 3.57
N ARG A 39 -8.41 -20.01 2.98
CA ARG A 39 -8.50 -21.21 2.13
C ARG A 39 -8.84 -22.46 2.96
N ALA A 40 -8.25 -22.61 4.14
CA ALA A 40 -8.45 -23.74 5.03
C ALA A 40 -9.90 -23.86 5.54
N VAL A 41 -10.58 -22.73 5.77
CA VAL A 41 -12.01 -22.73 6.15
C VAL A 41 -12.97 -22.89 4.96
N GLY A 42 -12.45 -23.16 3.76
CA GLY A 42 -13.24 -23.36 2.54
C GLY A 42 -13.65 -22.06 1.84
N GLY A 43 -12.94 -20.95 2.07
CA GLY A 43 -13.18 -19.67 1.43
C GLY A 43 -13.05 -19.75 -0.10
N PRO A 44 -14.13 -19.46 -0.86
CA PRO A 44 -14.10 -19.61 -2.30
C PRO A 44 -13.39 -18.42 -2.96
N GLU A 45 -12.55 -18.70 -3.94
CA GLU A 45 -11.73 -17.69 -4.61
C GLU A 45 -12.53 -16.54 -5.26
N TRP A 46 -13.70 -16.83 -5.83
CA TRP A 46 -14.55 -15.81 -6.41
C TRP A 46 -15.01 -14.76 -5.37
N LEU A 47 -15.13 -15.14 -4.10
CA LEU A 47 -15.59 -14.26 -3.04
C LEU A 47 -14.50 -13.24 -2.67
N ARG A 48 -13.24 -13.68 -2.50
CA ARG A 48 -12.12 -12.74 -2.27
C ARG A 48 -11.96 -11.74 -3.41
N ILE A 49 -12.15 -12.19 -4.66
CA ILE A 49 -12.08 -11.33 -5.86
C ILE A 49 -13.23 -10.33 -5.85
N ARG A 50 -14.46 -10.79 -5.61
CA ARG A 50 -15.65 -9.92 -5.58
C ARG A 50 -15.60 -8.89 -4.46
N VAL A 51 -15.21 -9.30 -3.25
CA VAL A 51 -15.09 -8.39 -2.10
C VAL A 51 -14.07 -7.29 -2.40
N MET A 52 -12.92 -7.65 -2.95
CA MET A 52 -11.90 -6.66 -3.30
C MET A 52 -12.39 -5.72 -4.42
N ALA A 53 -13.04 -6.26 -5.46
CA ALA A 53 -13.62 -5.44 -6.53
C ALA A 53 -14.65 -4.43 -6.00
N VAL A 54 -15.54 -4.86 -5.09
CA VAL A 54 -16.52 -3.98 -4.43
C VAL A 54 -15.82 -2.94 -3.57
N MET A 55 -14.83 -3.32 -2.76
CA MET A 55 -14.06 -2.37 -1.95
C MET A 55 -13.44 -1.26 -2.79
N TYR A 56 -12.80 -1.59 -3.92
CA TYR A 56 -12.22 -0.58 -4.80
C TYR A 56 -13.29 0.26 -5.52
N ALA A 57 -14.35 -0.37 -5.99
CA ALA A 57 -15.45 0.32 -6.67
C ALA A 57 -16.15 1.34 -5.75
N LEU A 58 -16.12 1.13 -4.42
CA LEU A 58 -16.67 2.06 -3.45
C LEU A 58 -15.62 3.07 -2.95
N THR A 59 -14.43 2.60 -2.59
CA THR A 59 -13.40 3.44 -1.96
C THR A 59 -12.86 4.49 -2.92
N ILE A 60 -12.58 4.13 -4.18
CA ILE A 60 -12.00 5.07 -5.15
C ILE A 60 -12.95 6.26 -5.39
N PRO A 61 -14.24 6.07 -5.73
CA PRO A 61 -15.16 7.19 -5.90
C PRO A 61 -15.36 7.99 -4.62
N VAL A 62 -15.54 7.33 -3.47
CA VAL A 62 -15.77 8.02 -2.19
C VAL A 62 -14.60 8.93 -1.83
N VAL A 63 -13.36 8.43 -1.91
CA VAL A 63 -12.16 9.23 -1.63
C VAL A 63 -12.00 10.34 -2.67
N THR A 64 -12.19 10.03 -3.96
CA THR A 64 -12.05 11.03 -5.04
C THR A 64 -13.05 12.16 -4.87
N ILE A 65 -14.32 11.84 -4.60
CA ILE A 65 -15.37 12.83 -4.37
C ILE A 65 -15.07 13.64 -3.10
N GLY A 66 -14.65 12.98 -2.01
CA GLY A 66 -14.27 13.67 -0.77
C GLY A 66 -13.14 14.69 -0.97
N VAL A 67 -12.09 14.30 -1.71
CA VAL A 67 -10.98 15.20 -2.06
C VAL A 67 -11.45 16.34 -2.96
N LEU A 68 -12.24 16.06 -4.00
CA LEU A 68 -12.75 17.08 -4.90
C LEU A 68 -13.68 18.08 -4.19
N LEU A 69 -14.55 17.59 -3.30
CA LEU A 69 -15.40 18.44 -2.47
C LEU A 69 -14.57 19.30 -1.52
N SER A 70 -13.55 18.72 -0.86
CA SER A 70 -12.64 19.47 0.01
C SER A 70 -11.95 20.61 -0.74
N ILE A 71 -11.46 20.36 -1.95
CA ILE A 71 -10.86 21.39 -2.81
C ILE A 71 -11.91 22.40 -3.28
N ALA A 72 -13.14 21.97 -3.60
CA ALA A 72 -14.23 22.85 -4.02
C ALA A 72 -14.70 23.80 -2.92
N THR A 73 -14.63 23.36 -1.67
CA THR A 73 -14.97 24.17 -0.51
C THR A 73 -13.85 25.07 -0.03
N ASP A 74 -12.63 24.94 -0.58
CA ASP A 74 -11.48 25.79 -0.23
C ASP A 74 -11.56 27.14 -0.97
N PRO A 75 -11.79 28.27 -0.25
CA PRO A 75 -11.95 29.58 -0.88
C PRO A 75 -10.67 30.12 -1.52
N TRP A 76 -9.49 29.58 -1.19
CA TRP A 76 -8.19 30.03 -1.67
C TRP A 76 -7.53 29.02 -2.63
N GLY A 77 -8.01 27.77 -2.65
CA GLY A 77 -7.43 26.64 -3.37
C GLY A 77 -8.09 26.28 -4.71
N TRP A 78 -9.26 26.83 -5.05
CA TRP A 78 -10.00 26.42 -6.25
C TRP A 78 -9.32 26.83 -7.57
N ARG A 79 -8.53 25.91 -8.15
CA ARG A 79 -7.84 26.06 -9.44
C ARG A 79 -8.14 24.87 -10.36
N PRO A 80 -9.28 24.84 -11.08
CA PRO A 80 -9.80 23.63 -11.73
C PRO A 80 -8.83 23.02 -12.75
N ILE A 81 -8.11 23.85 -13.52
CA ILE A 81 -7.11 23.38 -14.49
C ILE A 81 -5.92 22.72 -13.79
N THR A 82 -5.47 23.29 -12.66
CA THR A 82 -4.35 22.75 -11.90
C THR A 82 -4.73 21.43 -11.24
N VAL A 83 -5.92 21.35 -10.64
CA VAL A 83 -6.48 20.14 -10.04
C VAL A 83 -6.60 19.04 -11.09
N ALA A 84 -7.22 19.33 -12.25
CA ALA A 84 -7.35 18.34 -13.33
C ALA A 84 -5.98 17.82 -13.80
N ARG A 85 -5.00 18.72 -13.97
CA ARG A 85 -3.64 18.34 -14.38
C ARG A 85 -2.93 17.49 -13.31
N GLN A 86 -3.04 17.85 -12.03
CA GLN A 86 -2.43 17.11 -10.93
C GLN A 86 -3.09 15.74 -10.75
N THR A 87 -4.42 15.66 -10.83
CA THR A 87 -5.17 14.41 -10.83
C THR A 87 -4.74 13.51 -11.98
N TRP A 88 -4.62 14.05 -13.21
CA TRP A 88 -4.11 13.30 -14.35
C TRP A 88 -2.68 12.81 -14.16
N ALA A 89 -1.79 13.66 -13.65
CA ALA A 89 -0.41 13.30 -13.34
C ALA A 89 -0.34 12.17 -12.31
N LEU A 90 -1.19 12.20 -11.27
CA LEU A 90 -1.30 11.15 -10.27
C LEU A 90 -1.77 9.84 -10.90
N PHE A 91 -2.84 9.85 -11.72
CA PHE A 91 -3.31 8.65 -12.42
C PHE A 91 -2.24 8.05 -13.35
N CYS A 92 -1.39 8.88 -13.94
CA CYS A 92 -0.28 8.45 -14.79
C CYS A 92 0.99 8.08 -14.03
N SER A 93 1.04 8.33 -12.72
CA SER A 93 2.23 8.13 -11.89
C SER A 93 2.64 6.66 -11.80
N PRO A 94 3.93 6.37 -11.55
CA PRO A 94 4.40 5.02 -11.26
C PRO A 94 3.67 4.40 -10.06
N LEU A 95 3.25 5.20 -9.08
CA LEU A 95 2.54 4.76 -7.89
C LEU A 95 1.20 4.11 -8.24
N VAL A 96 0.33 4.80 -8.99
CA VAL A 96 -0.97 4.26 -9.38
C VAL A 96 -0.81 3.07 -10.32
N LYS A 97 0.14 3.13 -11.26
CA LYS A 97 0.45 2.01 -12.16
C LYS A 97 0.93 0.77 -11.41
N GLY A 98 1.81 0.95 -10.42
CA GLY A 98 2.31 -0.13 -9.55
C GLY A 98 1.18 -0.77 -8.73
N LEU A 99 0.36 0.06 -8.07
CA LEU A 99 -0.81 -0.42 -7.33
C LEU A 99 -1.77 -1.23 -8.22
N MET A 100 -2.06 -0.74 -9.43
CA MET A 100 -2.93 -1.44 -10.38
C MET A 100 -2.30 -2.75 -10.89
N ALA A 101 -0.98 -2.80 -11.04
CA ALA A 101 -0.27 -4.02 -11.41
C ALA A 101 -0.33 -5.08 -10.30
N ASP A 102 -0.11 -4.69 -9.05
CA ASP A 102 -0.19 -5.60 -7.90
C ASP A 102 -1.62 -6.06 -7.64
N LEU A 103 -2.60 -5.16 -7.79
CA LEU A 103 -4.02 -5.52 -7.73
C LEU A 103 -4.38 -6.55 -8.81
N ARG A 104 -3.88 -6.40 -10.03
CA ARG A 104 -4.11 -7.36 -11.11
C ARG A 104 -3.55 -8.75 -10.78
N LYS A 105 -2.40 -8.83 -10.10
CA LYS A 105 -1.85 -10.10 -9.61
C LYS A 105 -2.80 -10.73 -8.59
N TYR A 106 -3.23 -9.95 -7.60
CA TYR A 106 -4.15 -10.42 -6.55
C TYR A 106 -5.50 -10.89 -7.14
N MET A 107 -6.04 -10.21 -8.16
CA MET A 107 -7.29 -10.57 -8.84
C MET A 107 -7.20 -11.82 -9.74
N ARG A 108 -6.01 -12.36 -9.97
CA ARG A 108 -5.83 -13.55 -10.82
C ARG A 108 -6.37 -14.80 -10.12
N ALA A 109 -6.96 -15.70 -10.92
CA ALA A 109 -7.32 -17.04 -10.47
C ALA A 109 -6.05 -17.84 -10.11
N GLY A 110 -6.09 -18.61 -9.03
CA GLY A 110 -4.96 -19.37 -8.51
C GLY A 110 -3.85 -18.53 -7.87
N PHE A 111 -4.12 -17.26 -7.53
CA PHE A 111 -3.15 -16.41 -6.84
C PHE A 111 -2.85 -16.92 -5.43
N HIS A 112 -1.57 -16.95 -5.06
CA HIS A 112 -1.10 -17.07 -3.68
C HIS A 112 -0.20 -15.88 -3.30
N PRO A 113 -0.26 -15.35 -2.06
CA PRO A 113 0.66 -14.28 -1.63
C PRO A 113 2.15 -14.62 -1.77
N ASP A 114 2.50 -15.90 -1.69
CA ASP A 114 3.88 -16.39 -1.85
C ASP A 114 4.33 -16.45 -3.31
N ASP A 115 3.44 -16.27 -4.29
CA ASP A 115 3.82 -16.10 -5.70
C ASP A 115 4.66 -14.82 -5.91
N ILE A 116 4.64 -13.91 -4.93
CA ILE A 116 5.41 -12.66 -4.94
C ILE A 116 6.59 -12.84 -3.99
N ASP A 117 7.80 -13.02 -4.54
CA ASP A 117 9.03 -13.07 -3.75
C ASP A 117 9.31 -11.70 -3.11
N THR A 118 9.20 -11.68 -1.78
CA THR A 118 9.46 -10.52 -0.93
C THR A 118 10.54 -10.80 0.11
N ASP A 119 11.14 -11.98 0.10
CA ASP A 119 12.02 -12.44 1.18
C ASP A 119 13.29 -11.62 1.24
N TRP A 120 13.84 -11.28 0.07
CA TRP A 120 15.00 -10.39 -0.04
C TRP A 120 14.70 -8.99 0.52
N LEU A 121 13.48 -8.49 0.32
CA LEU A 121 13.05 -7.16 0.75
C LEU A 121 12.86 -7.13 2.27
N VAL A 122 12.21 -8.15 2.83
CA VAL A 122 12.07 -8.37 4.27
C VAL A 122 13.44 -8.45 4.92
N GLN A 123 14.36 -9.25 4.37
CA GLN A 123 15.73 -9.38 4.91
C GLN A 123 16.49 -8.06 4.88
N GLN A 124 16.41 -7.29 3.78
CA GLN A 124 17.05 -5.98 3.68
C GLN A 124 16.56 -5.03 4.79
N TRP A 125 15.24 -4.88 4.93
CA TRP A 125 14.68 -3.95 5.90
C TRP A 125 14.84 -4.42 7.34
N ARG A 126 14.87 -5.73 7.58
CA ARG A 126 15.23 -6.29 8.88
C ARG A 126 16.66 -5.94 9.29
N GLN A 127 17.60 -5.95 8.34
CA GLN A 127 18.98 -5.51 8.61
C GLN A 127 19.04 -4.02 8.91
N GLU A 128 18.31 -3.19 8.17
CA GLU A 128 18.29 -1.74 8.34
C GLU A 128 17.65 -1.31 9.68
N LEU A 129 16.56 -1.94 10.07
CA LEU A 129 15.79 -1.57 11.27
C LEU A 129 16.39 -2.15 12.57
N PHE A 130 16.96 -3.36 12.52
CA PHE A 130 17.25 -4.17 13.72
C PHE A 130 18.70 -4.67 13.91
N ARG A 131 19.67 -4.34 13.03
CA ARG A 131 21.08 -4.71 13.29
C ARG A 131 21.63 -3.93 14.50
N THR A 132 22.81 -4.27 15.02
CA THR A 132 23.50 -3.62 16.17
C THR A 132 23.57 -2.08 16.15
N GLU A 133 23.40 -1.43 14.99
CA GLU A 133 23.27 0.04 14.82
C GLU A 133 21.91 0.47 14.20
N GLY A 134 20.95 -0.46 14.17
CA GLY A 134 19.64 -0.31 13.53
C GLY A 134 18.79 0.71 14.26
N ALA A 135 18.00 1.45 13.48
CA ALA A 135 17.29 2.64 13.96
C ALA A 135 16.31 2.38 15.11
N LEU A 136 15.86 1.13 15.32
CA LEU A 136 14.91 0.75 16.36
C LEU A 136 15.53 0.00 17.56
N VAL A 137 16.84 -0.33 17.53
CA VAL A 137 17.47 -1.12 18.61
C VAL A 137 17.47 -0.39 19.95
N GLY A 138 17.54 0.94 19.96
CA GLY A 138 17.44 1.75 21.18
C GLY A 138 16.05 1.73 21.86
N HIS A 139 15.02 1.27 21.15
CA HIS A 139 13.61 1.32 21.59
C HIS A 139 13.04 -0.04 22.03
N LEU A 140 13.81 -1.15 21.90
CA LEU A 140 13.40 -2.52 22.28
C LEU A 140 13.49 -2.81 23.80
N LYS A 141 13.22 -1.82 24.66
CA LYS A 141 13.28 -2.01 26.13
C LYS A 141 12.02 -2.64 26.70
#